data_AF-A0A9P0I8L3-F1
#
_entry.id   AF-A0A9P0I8L3-F1
#
_cell.length_a   1.000
_cell.length_b   1.000
_cell.length_c   1.000
_cell.angle_alpha   90.00
_cell.angle_beta   90.00
_cell.angle_gamma   90.00
#
_symmetry.space_group_name_H-M   'P 1'
#
loop_
_entity.id
_entity.type
_entity.pdbx_description
1 polymer ?
#
loop_
_entity_poly.entity_id
_entity_poly.type
_entity_poly.pdbx_seq_one_letter_code
_entity_poly.pdbx_strand_id
1 'polypeptide(L)'
;MHAVPHPVPGDAGSGELRRVPPAGDHHDARAATTSLRSFSYVDPRQKVRTVDYVADKQGFHPILSHVLPEHPADSESVAQAKNRHYQLYAKIAEEHANPHPELISAPIESQAVAEARAKHAELFRVIAEQHARIAAEREALLREEEEKQQLQELGQ
;
A
#
# COMPACT_ATOMS: atom_id res chain seq x y z
N MET A 1 -26.47 -49.52 -23.48
CA MET A 1 -25.87 -49.05 -22.21
C MET A 1 -24.42 -48.69 -22.49
N HIS A 2 -24.05 -47.43 -22.31
CA HIS A 2 -22.71 -46.89 -22.53
C HIS A 2 -21.96 -46.76 -21.20
N ALA A 3 -20.66 -47.10 -21.19
CA ALA A 3 -19.69 -46.71 -20.17
C ALA A 3 -18.24 -46.73 -20.75
N VAL A 4 -17.68 -45.52 -20.98
CA VAL A 4 -16.33 -44.92 -20.73
C VAL A 4 -15.16 -45.89 -20.37
N PRO A 5 -13.88 -45.79 -20.88
CA PRO A 5 -12.93 -44.71 -20.52
C PRO A 5 -11.73 -44.31 -21.44
N HIS A 6 -11.20 -43.11 -21.14
CA HIS A 6 -9.85 -42.47 -21.26
C HIS A 6 -8.70 -43.04 -22.13
N PRO A 7 -7.87 -42.14 -22.69
CA PRO A 7 -6.41 -42.37 -22.82
C PRO A 7 -5.55 -41.36 -22.04
N VAL A 8 -4.37 -41.87 -21.66
CA VAL A 8 -3.26 -41.28 -20.87
C VAL A 8 -2.07 -40.94 -21.81
N PRO A 9 -0.89 -40.44 -21.35
CA PRO A 9 -0.22 -39.24 -21.85
C PRO A 9 0.98 -39.50 -22.79
N GLY A 10 1.45 -38.44 -23.47
CA GLY A 10 2.80 -38.35 -24.05
C GLY A 10 3.32 -36.92 -23.88
N ASP A 11 4.60 -36.61 -23.86
CA ASP A 11 5.86 -37.35 -23.88
C ASP A 11 6.92 -36.28 -23.50
N ALA A 12 8.00 -36.69 -22.83
CA ALA A 12 9.01 -35.82 -22.27
C ALA A 12 10.01 -35.33 -23.36
N GLY A 13 10.44 -34.08 -23.28
CA GLY A 13 11.44 -33.50 -24.19
C GLY A 13 12.31 -32.43 -23.54
N SER A 14 13.35 -32.89 -22.85
CA SER A 14 14.67 -32.30 -22.51
C SER A 14 14.91 -30.79 -22.68
N GLY A 15 15.23 -30.11 -21.56
CA GLY A 15 15.84 -28.78 -21.53
C GLY A 15 17.34 -28.84 -21.25
N GLU A 16 18.15 -28.19 -22.09
CA GLU A 16 19.60 -28.08 -21.93
C GLU A 16 19.96 -26.68 -21.38
N LEU A 17 20.42 -26.63 -20.12
CA LEU A 17 20.98 -25.44 -19.49
C LEU A 17 22.41 -25.20 -19.99
N ARG A 18 22.72 -24.02 -20.54
CA ARG A 18 24.11 -23.59 -20.77
C ARG A 18 24.45 -22.32 -20.00
N ARG A 19 25.58 -22.39 -19.29
CA ARG A 19 26.14 -21.46 -18.29
C ARG A 19 26.49 -20.06 -18.83
N VAL A 20 26.36 -19.09 -17.92
CA VAL A 20 26.91 -17.72 -17.96
C VAL A 20 28.45 -17.71 -17.82
N PRO A 21 29.16 -16.79 -18.48
CA PRO A 21 30.30 -16.11 -17.83
C PRO A 21 30.42 -14.61 -18.23
N PRO A 22 31.41 -13.83 -17.75
CA PRO A 22 31.43 -13.14 -16.46
C PRO A 22 31.52 -11.61 -16.61
N ALA A 23 31.44 -10.91 -15.47
CA ALA A 23 31.39 -9.46 -15.31
C ALA A 23 32.50 -8.68 -16.05
N GLY A 24 32.10 -7.58 -16.69
CA GLY A 24 32.97 -6.54 -17.24
C GLY A 24 32.29 -5.17 -17.09
N ASP A 25 32.91 -4.33 -16.26
CA ASP A 25 32.87 -2.88 -16.17
C ASP A 25 31.54 -2.12 -16.03
N HIS A 26 31.37 -1.54 -14.84
CA HIS A 26 30.47 -0.43 -14.55
C HIS A 26 30.87 0.82 -15.34
N HIS A 27 30.30 0.99 -16.54
CA HIS A 27 30.21 2.31 -17.16
C HIS A 27 28.86 2.95 -16.84
N ASP A 28 28.89 3.79 -15.81
CA ASP A 28 27.83 4.76 -15.51
C ASP A 28 27.83 5.81 -16.64
N ALA A 29 27.02 5.57 -17.67
CA ALA A 29 26.73 6.54 -18.71
C ALA A 29 25.22 6.72 -18.76
N ARG A 30 24.73 7.70 -17.99
CA ARG A 30 23.32 8.13 -17.99
C ARG A 30 23.02 8.92 -19.28
N ALA A 31 23.23 8.28 -20.42
CA ALA A 31 22.62 8.68 -21.68
C ALA A 31 21.15 8.26 -21.59
N ALA A 32 20.23 9.17 -21.91
CA ALA A 32 18.84 8.80 -22.13
C ALA A 32 18.78 8.01 -23.45
N THR A 33 19.17 6.75 -23.38
CA THR A 33 19.23 5.86 -24.54
C THR A 33 17.83 5.38 -24.81
N THR A 34 17.19 5.98 -25.81
CA THR A 34 15.94 5.46 -26.34
C THR A 34 16.19 4.04 -26.82
N SER A 35 15.60 3.06 -26.13
CA SER A 35 15.74 1.65 -26.48
C SER A 35 14.60 1.29 -27.42
N LEU A 36 14.96 0.79 -28.61
CA LEU A 36 14.02 0.31 -29.61
C LEU A 36 13.99 -1.22 -29.57
N ARG A 37 12.80 -1.81 -29.46
CA ARG A 37 12.59 -3.26 -29.55
C ARG A 37 11.33 -3.52 -30.37
N SER A 38 11.29 -4.64 -31.09
CA SER A 38 10.10 -5.05 -31.83
C SER A 38 9.71 -6.48 -31.46
N PHE A 39 8.41 -6.75 -31.41
CA PHE A 39 7.84 -8.07 -31.21
C PHE A 39 6.74 -8.34 -32.22
N SER A 40 6.73 -9.53 -32.82
CA SER A 40 5.74 -9.93 -33.82
C SER A 40 5.08 -11.27 -33.47
N TYR A 41 3.77 -11.36 -33.71
CA TYR A 41 2.98 -12.58 -33.53
C TYR A 41 1.93 -12.74 -34.63
N VAL A 42 1.34 -13.93 -34.77
CA VAL A 42 0.23 -14.20 -35.71
C VAL A 42 -1.08 -14.21 -34.92
N ASP A 43 -2.04 -13.38 -35.31
CA ASP A 43 -3.35 -13.31 -34.65
C ASP A 43 -4.28 -14.50 -35.03
N PRO A 44 -5.39 -14.72 -34.31
CA PRO A 44 -6.36 -15.78 -34.66
C PRO A 44 -6.99 -15.65 -36.05
N ARG A 45 -6.81 -14.51 -36.73
CA ARG A 45 -7.26 -14.25 -38.10
C ARG A 45 -6.12 -14.46 -39.12
N GLN A 46 -5.03 -15.11 -38.71
CA GLN A 46 -3.83 -15.40 -39.51
C GLN A 46 -3.09 -14.16 -40.03
N LYS A 47 -3.18 -13.02 -39.33
CA LYS A 47 -2.43 -11.80 -39.69
C LYS A 47 -1.25 -11.60 -38.76
N VAL A 48 -0.10 -11.21 -39.33
CA VAL A 48 1.06 -10.79 -38.54
C VAL A 48 0.79 -9.44 -37.91
N ARG A 49 0.97 -9.36 -36.60
CA ARG A 49 0.88 -8.14 -35.79
C ARG A 49 2.25 -7.86 -35.22
N THR A 50 2.70 -6.62 -35.38
CA THR A 50 3.97 -6.14 -34.84
C THR A 50 3.71 -5.02 -33.87
N VAL A 51 4.45 -5.03 -32.77
CA VAL A 51 4.53 -3.94 -31.81
C VAL A 51 5.97 -3.47 -31.77
N ASP A 52 6.17 -2.20 -32.13
CA ASP A 52 7.43 -1.51 -31.95
C ASP A 52 7.39 -0.74 -30.64
N TYR A 53 8.45 -0.85 -29.85
CA TYR A 53 8.55 -0.28 -28.52
C TYR A 53 9.57 0.85 -28.52
N VAL A 54 9.14 2.02 -28.06
CA VAL A 54 10.00 3.18 -27.81
C VAL A 54 9.94 3.49 -26.31
N ALA A 55 11.07 3.36 -25.62
CA ALA A 55 11.20 3.78 -24.22
C ALA A 55 12.01 5.08 -24.17
N ASP A 56 11.38 6.18 -23.74
CA ASP A 56 12.01 7.49 -23.59
C ASP A 56 11.83 8.05 -22.16
N LYS A 57 12.13 9.34 -21.95
CA LYS A 57 12.03 9.99 -20.63
C LYS A 57 10.58 10.16 -20.16
N GLN A 58 9.63 10.15 -21.09
CA GLN A 58 8.20 10.34 -20.87
C GLN A 58 7.48 9.01 -20.67
N GLY A 59 8.19 7.89 -20.82
CA GLY A 59 7.72 6.56 -20.47
C GLY A 59 7.80 5.59 -21.63
N PHE A 60 6.80 4.71 -21.70
CA PHE A 60 6.73 3.60 -22.62
C PHE A 60 5.67 3.86 -23.70
N HIS A 61 6.10 3.85 -24.96
CA HIS A 61 5.24 4.16 -26.11
C HIS A 61 5.20 2.97 -27.07
N PRO A 62 4.13 2.16 -27.03
CA PRO A 62 3.92 1.08 -27.99
C PRO A 62 3.34 1.63 -29.30
N ILE A 63 4.02 1.33 -30.41
CA ILE A 63 3.56 1.64 -31.76
C ILE A 63 3.05 0.33 -32.37
N LEU A 64 1.75 0.28 -32.64
CA LEU A 64 1.08 -0.91 -33.15
C LEU A 64 1.04 -0.87 -34.67
N SER A 65 1.32 -2.00 -35.31
CA SER A 65 1.20 -2.15 -36.77
C SER A 65 -0.24 -2.13 -37.29
N HIS A 66 -1.22 -1.88 -36.43
CA HIS A 66 -2.63 -1.96 -36.75
C HIS A 66 -3.44 -0.98 -35.91
N VAL A 67 -4.57 -0.56 -36.47
CA VAL A 67 -5.55 0.27 -35.78
C VAL A 67 -6.22 -0.57 -34.69
N LEU A 68 -6.17 -0.06 -33.45
CA LEU A 68 -6.92 -0.66 -32.35
C LEU A 68 -8.42 -0.49 -32.61
N PRO A 69 -9.25 -1.48 -32.25
CA PRO A 69 -10.69 -1.28 -32.23
C PRO A 69 -11.01 -0.04 -31.40
N GLU A 70 -11.95 0.78 -31.89
CA GLU A 70 -12.47 1.87 -31.07
C GLU A 70 -13.03 1.29 -29.77
N HIS A 71 -12.83 2.02 -28.68
CA HIS A 71 -13.50 1.67 -27.44
C HIS A 71 -15.02 1.69 -27.68
N PRO A 72 -15.75 0.70 -27.12
CA PRO A 72 -17.19 0.71 -27.24
C PRO A 72 -17.73 2.01 -26.64
N ALA A 73 -18.66 2.65 -27.35
CA ALA A 73 -19.41 3.75 -26.78
C ALA A 73 -20.14 3.28 -25.52
N ASP A 74 -20.28 4.16 -24.52
CA ASP A 74 -21.05 3.84 -23.33
C ASP A 74 -22.47 3.43 -23.73
N SER A 75 -23.01 2.40 -23.09
CA SER A 75 -24.44 2.11 -23.19
C SER A 75 -25.24 3.26 -22.58
N GLU A 76 -26.50 3.39 -22.98
CA GLU A 76 -27.40 4.43 -22.44
C GLU A 76 -27.44 4.39 -20.91
N SER A 77 -27.49 3.19 -20.32
CA SER A 77 -27.46 2.99 -18.87
C SER A 77 -26.19 3.51 -18.20
N VAL A 78 -25.02 3.30 -18.82
CA VAL A 78 -23.74 3.78 -18.30
C VAL A 78 -23.64 5.30 -18.42
N ALA A 79 -24.09 5.87 -19.54
CA ALA A 79 -24.15 7.31 -19.72
C ALA A 79 -25.08 7.98 -18.67
N GLN A 80 -26.27 7.41 -18.44
CA GLN A 80 -27.17 7.88 -17.39
C GLN A 80 -26.55 7.77 -15.98
N ALA A 81 -25.85 6.67 -15.68
CA ALA A 81 -25.17 6.49 -14.41
C ALA A 81 -24.06 7.53 -14.20
N LYS A 82 -23.25 7.82 -15.23
CA LYS A 82 -22.24 8.88 -15.20
C LYS A 82 -22.88 10.23 -14.94
N ASN A 83 -23.95 10.59 -15.66
CA ASN A 83 -24.66 11.84 -15.46
C ASN A 83 -25.21 11.99 -14.03
N ARG A 84 -25.82 10.94 -13.50
CA ARG A 84 -26.30 10.92 -12.11
C ARG A 84 -25.15 11.11 -11.12
N HIS A 85 -24.02 10.44 -11.35
CA HIS A 85 -22.84 10.59 -10.51
C HIS A 85 -22.32 12.03 -10.51
N TYR A 86 -22.18 12.65 -11.69
CA TYR A 86 -21.74 14.04 -11.80
C TYR A 86 -22.68 15.01 -11.07
N GLN A 87 -23.99 14.82 -11.18
CA GLN A 87 -24.97 15.64 -10.46
C GLN A 87 -24.84 15.51 -8.94
N LEU A 88 -24.68 14.27 -8.44
CA LEU A 88 -24.50 14.03 -7.01
C LEU A 88 -23.20 14.66 -6.50
N TYR A 89 -22.11 14.52 -7.25
CA TYR A 89 -20.83 15.11 -6.91
C TYR A 89 -20.92 16.64 -6.86
N ALA A 90 -21.53 17.27 -7.86
CA ALA A 90 -21.73 18.72 -7.89
C ALA A 90 -22.53 19.21 -6.67
N LYS A 91 -23.63 18.52 -6.34
CA LYS A 91 -24.45 18.84 -5.16
C LYS A 91 -23.66 18.77 -3.86
N ILE A 92 -22.90 17.69 -3.67
CA ILE A 92 -22.05 17.53 -2.47
C ILE A 92 -20.99 18.63 -2.44
N ALA A 93 -20.36 18.95 -3.57
CA ALA A 93 -19.38 20.03 -3.64
C ALA A 93 -19.99 21.39 -3.26
N GLU A 94 -21.21 21.69 -3.69
CA GLU A 94 -21.95 22.91 -3.31
C GLU A 94 -22.28 22.95 -1.80
N GLU A 95 -22.78 21.85 -1.23
CA GLU A 95 -23.07 21.72 0.20
C GLU A 95 -21.82 21.94 1.07
N HIS A 96 -20.66 21.51 0.56
CA HIS A 96 -19.38 21.62 1.28
C HIS A 96 -18.55 22.84 0.88
N ALA A 97 -18.95 23.61 -0.15
CA ALA A 97 -18.21 24.79 -0.60
C ALA A 97 -18.24 25.92 0.45
N ASN A 98 -19.33 26.02 1.20
CA ASN A 98 -19.49 26.95 2.31
C ASN A 98 -19.99 26.19 3.54
N PRO A 99 -19.11 25.56 4.35
CA PRO A 99 -19.54 24.98 5.61
C PRO A 99 -20.17 26.10 6.43
N HIS A 100 -21.46 25.97 6.72
CA HIS A 100 -22.22 26.95 7.49
C HIS A 100 -21.42 27.26 8.77
N PRO A 101 -21.03 28.52 9.04
CA PRO A 101 -20.14 28.85 10.16
C PRO A 101 -20.72 28.45 11.52
N GLU A 102 -22.05 28.24 11.63
CA GLU A 102 -22.70 27.75 12.85
C GLU A 102 -22.56 26.24 13.08
N LEU A 103 -22.17 25.45 12.06
CA LEU A 103 -22.01 23.98 12.15
C LEU A 103 -20.55 23.52 12.16
N ILE A 104 -19.59 24.44 12.18
CA ILE A 104 -18.18 24.14 12.52
C ILE A 104 -18.00 24.03 14.04
N SER A 105 -19.06 23.62 14.75
CA SER A 105 -18.90 22.99 16.05
C SER A 105 -18.04 21.77 15.82
N ALA A 106 -16.87 21.71 16.47
CA ALA A 106 -16.08 20.49 16.56
C ALA A 106 -17.01 19.27 16.81
N PRO A 107 -16.63 18.07 16.32
CA PRO A 107 -17.46 16.88 16.48
C PRO A 107 -18.03 16.79 17.89
N ILE A 108 -19.36 16.87 18.02
CA ILE A 108 -20.01 16.82 19.33
C ILE A 108 -19.71 15.44 19.88
N GLU A 109 -19.00 15.41 21.01
CA GLU A 109 -18.62 14.16 21.62
C GLU A 109 -19.86 13.41 22.11
N SER A 110 -19.95 12.13 21.77
CA SER A 110 -21.03 11.30 22.29
C SER A 110 -20.86 11.09 23.79
N GLN A 111 -21.97 10.86 24.49
CA GLN A 111 -21.94 10.58 25.94
C GLN A 111 -21.03 9.39 26.27
N ALA A 112 -21.02 8.35 25.44
CA ALA A 112 -20.14 7.20 25.61
C ALA A 112 -18.65 7.57 25.55
N VAL A 113 -18.27 8.49 24.65
CA VAL A 113 -16.89 8.98 24.54
C VAL A 113 -16.52 9.84 25.76
N ALA A 114 -17.44 10.68 26.23
CA ALA A 114 -17.24 11.48 27.44
C ALA A 114 -17.06 10.58 28.69
N GLU A 115 -17.88 9.55 28.86
CA GLU A 115 -17.75 8.58 29.94
C GLU A 115 -16.44 7.78 29.85
N ALA A 116 -16.06 7.34 28.65
CA ALA A 116 -14.81 6.63 28.43
C ALA A 116 -13.60 7.50 28.79
N ARG A 117 -13.63 8.79 28.43
CA ARG A 117 -12.60 9.75 28.85
C ARG A 117 -12.54 9.89 30.37
N ALA A 118 -13.69 10.01 31.05
CA ALA A 118 -13.73 10.14 32.50
C ALA A 118 -13.14 8.90 33.20
N LYS A 119 -13.53 7.69 32.75
CA LYS A 119 -12.96 6.43 33.25
C LYS A 119 -11.46 6.35 33.01
N HIS A 120 -11.02 6.75 31.82
CA HIS A 120 -9.59 6.76 31.47
C HIS A 120 -8.80 7.74 32.33
N ALA A 121 -9.30 8.95 32.56
CA ALA A 121 -8.67 9.93 33.44
C ALA A 121 -8.49 9.40 34.87
N GLU A 122 -9.49 8.70 35.40
CA GLU A 122 -9.42 8.08 36.72
C GLU A 122 -8.38 6.95 36.79
N LEU A 123 -8.33 6.08 35.78
CA LEU A 123 -7.30 5.03 35.71
C LEU A 123 -5.88 5.62 35.68
N PHE A 124 -5.67 6.68 34.92
CA PHE A 124 -4.39 7.39 34.88
C PHE A 124 -3.99 7.95 36.24
N ARG A 125 -4.95 8.53 36.97
CA ARG A 125 -4.73 9.03 38.34
C ARG A 125 -4.26 7.92 39.28
N VAL A 126 -4.96 6.78 39.26
CA VAL A 126 -4.63 5.61 40.09
C VAL A 126 -3.22 5.08 39.77
N ILE A 127 -2.90 4.93 38.49
CA ILE A 127 -1.58 4.42 38.06
C ILE A 127 -0.47 5.40 38.46
N ALA A 128 -0.68 6.70 38.31
CA ALA A 128 0.28 7.72 38.72
C ALA A 128 0.57 7.65 40.24
N GLU A 129 -0.46 7.47 41.07
CA GLU A 129 -0.30 7.32 42.51
C GLU A 129 0.45 6.04 42.89
N GLN A 130 0.15 4.93 42.22
CA GLN A 130 0.88 3.67 42.41
C GLN A 130 2.36 3.84 42.05
N HIS A 131 2.66 4.46 40.92
CA HIS A 131 4.03 4.73 40.49
C HIS A 131 4.77 5.64 41.47
N ALA A 132 4.10 6.66 42.03
CA ALA A 132 4.68 7.53 43.05
C ALA A 132 5.06 6.76 44.34
N ARG A 133 4.21 5.83 44.78
CA ARG A 133 4.50 4.98 45.95
C ARG A 133 5.69 4.06 45.71
N ILE A 134 5.73 3.40 44.56
CA ILE A 134 6.84 2.51 44.19
C ILE A 134 8.15 3.30 44.10
N ALA A 135 8.12 4.52 43.55
CA ALA A 135 9.29 5.38 43.48
C ALA A 135 9.81 5.74 44.89
N ALA A 136 8.93 6.14 45.81
CA ALA A 136 9.30 6.46 47.18
C ALA A 136 9.87 5.25 47.94
N GLU A 137 9.28 4.06 47.76
CA GLU A 137 9.78 2.82 48.36
C GLU A 137 11.17 2.46 47.83
N ARG A 138 11.38 2.55 46.51
CA ARG A 138 12.69 2.29 45.89
C ARG A 138 13.75 3.28 46.35
N GLU A 139 13.40 4.55 46.50
CA GLU A 139 14.33 5.57 47.01
C GLU A 139 14.72 5.30 48.47
N ALA A 140 13.77 4.90 49.32
CA ALA A 140 14.06 4.52 50.70
C ALA A 140 14.99 3.32 50.79
N LEU A 141 14.73 2.27 49.99
CA LEU A 141 15.60 1.08 49.93
C LEU A 141 17.02 1.44 49.48
N LEU A 142 17.16 2.27 48.45
CA LEU A 142 18.48 2.72 47.98
C LEU A 142 19.24 3.48 49.08
N ARG A 143 18.58 4.38 49.81
CA ARG A 143 19.22 5.08 50.95
C ARG A 143 19.65 4.12 52.05
N GLU A 144 18.82 3.15 52.41
CA GLU A 144 19.19 2.13 53.41
C GLU A 144 20.39 1.27 52.95
N GLU A 145 20.46 0.95 51.66
CA GLU A 145 21.59 0.23 51.06
C GLU A 145 22.87 1.08 51.08
N GLU A 146 22.78 2.36 50.73
CA GLU A 146 23.88 3.32 50.81
C GLU A 146 24.41 3.49 52.25
N GLU A 147 23.51 3.63 53.23
CA GLU A 147 23.87 3.70 54.66
C GLU A 147 24.59 2.43 55.13
N LYS A 148 24.10 1.25 54.73
CA LYS A 148 24.75 -0.03 55.05
C LYS A 148 26.14 -0.15 54.41
N GLN A 149 26.30 0.28 53.16
CA GLN A 149 27.59 0.28 52.48
C GLN A 149 28.58 1.22 53.19
N GLN A 150 28.17 2.44 53.54
CA GLN A 150 29.01 3.40 54.25
C GLN A 150 29.45 2.89 55.63
N LEU A 151 28.54 2.25 56.38
CA LEU A 151 28.87 1.63 57.67
C LEU A 151 29.88 0.48 57.53
N GLN A 152 29.80 -0.27 56.43
CA GLN A 152 30.70 -1.37 56.14
C GLN A 152 32.10 -0.88 55.74
N GLU A 153 32.20 0.26 55.05
CA GLU A 153 33.46 0.91 54.69
C GLU A 153 34.17 1.55 55.90
N LEU A 154 33.42 2.14 56.84
CA LEU A 154 33.98 2.74 58.07
C LEU A 154 34.43 1.72 59.13
N GLY A 155 34.00 0.46 58.99
CA GLY A 155 34.34 -0.64 59.90
C GLY A 155 35.59 -1.45 59.49
N GLN A 156 36.27 -1.07 58.40
CA GLN A 156 37.54 -1.64 57.94
C GLN A 156 38.69 -0.66 58.17
#